data_AF-A0A150IIV0-F1
#
_entry.id   AF-A0A150IIV0-F1
#
_cell.length_a   1.000
_cell.length_b   1.000
_cell.length_c   1.000
_cell.angle_alpha   90.00
_cell.angle_beta   90.00
_cell.angle_gamma   90.00
#
_symmetry.space_group_name_H-M   'P 1'
#
loop_
_entity.id
_entity.type
_entity.pdbx_description
1 polymer ?
#
loop_
_entity_poly.entity_id
_entity_poly.type
_entity_poly.pdbx_seq_one_letter_code
_entity_poly.pdbx_strand_id
1 'polypeptide(L)' 'MYQVKFDYEAIDFLNSLSNNIKRRIYYKIISTKDNPHHYFEKLTGREDYKLRVGN' A
#
# COMPACT_ATOMS: atom_id res chain seq x y z
N MET A 1 -5.15 -15.33 4.26
CA MET A 1 -5.01 -14.20 3.31
C MET A 1 -5.89 -13.05 3.80
N TYR A 2 -5.30 -11.88 3.99
CA TYR A 2 -5.98 -10.67 4.46
C TYR A 2 -6.78 -10.02 3.31
N GLN A 3 -7.77 -9.20 3.68
CA GLN A 3 -8.52 -8.37 2.74
C GLN A 3 -7.89 -6.98 2.66
N VAL A 4 -7.66 -6.49 1.44
CA VAL A 4 -7.32 -5.07 1.20
C VAL A 4 -8.61 -4.31 0.97
N LYS A 5 -8.82 -3.24 1.74
CA LYS A 5 -9.87 -2.25 1.51
C LYS A 5 -9.17 -0.92 1.23
N PHE A 6 -9.56 -0.27 0.14
CA PHE A 6 -9.03 1.04 -0.21
C PHE A 6 -10.00 2.13 0.23
N ASP A 7 -9.44 3.20 0.79
CA ASP A 7 -10.16 4.45 0.97
C ASP A 7 -10.41 5.12 -0.40
N TYR A 8 -11.50 5.87 -0.54
CA TYR A 8 -11.80 6.64 -1.74
C TYR A 8 -10.69 7.63 -2.07
N GLU A 9 -10.20 8.38 -1.06
CA GLU A 9 -9.11 9.34 -1.25
C GLU A 9 -7.82 8.66 -1.73
N ALA A 10 -7.56 7.44 -1.24
CA ALA A 10 -6.41 6.66 -1.66
C ALA A 10 -6.51 6.20 -3.13
N ILE A 11 -7.72 5.82 -3.59
CA ILE A 11 -7.96 5.46 -5.00
C ILE A 11 -7.84 6.68 -5.91
N ASP A 12 -8.40 7.82 -5.51
CA ASP A 12 -8.32 9.06 -6.29
C ASP A 12 -6.87 9.53 -6.43
N PHE A 13 -6.12 9.53 -5.32
CA PHE A 13 -4.67 9.79 -5.35
C PHE A 13 -3.94 8.82 -6.26
N LEU A 14 -4.16 7.50 -6.07
CA LEU A 14 -3.53 6.47 -6.89
C LEU A 14 -3.84 6.68 -8.37
N ASN A 15 -5.05 7.13 -8.70
CA ASN A 15 -5.51 7.37 -10.05
C ASN A 15 -4.85 8.58 -10.74
N SER A 16 -4.45 9.59 -9.96
CA SER A 16 -3.72 10.77 -10.45
C SER A 16 -2.29 10.46 -10.92
N LEU A 17 -1.72 9.33 -10.49
CA LEU A 17 -0.34 8.96 -10.79
C LEU A 17 -0.18 8.38 -12.20
N SER A 18 1.03 8.51 -12.76
CA SER A 18 1.38 7.87 -14.03
C SER A 18 1.19 6.36 -13.97
N ASN A 19 0.82 5.75 -15.09
CA ASN A 19 0.41 4.34 -15.13
C ASN A 19 1.49 3.39 -14.57
N ASN A 20 2.77 3.69 -14.81
CA ASN A 20 3.89 2.90 -14.31
C ASN A 20 3.98 2.93 -12.77
N ILE A 21 3.82 4.12 -12.17
CA ILE A 21 3.87 4.30 -10.71
C ILE A 21 2.63 3.67 -10.07
N LYS A 22 1.44 3.97 -10.62
CA LYS A 22 0.16 3.40 -10.21
C LYS A 22 0.21 1.88 -10.13
N ARG A 23 0.67 1.24 -11.20
CA ARG A 23 0.78 -0.22 -11.31
C ARG A 23 1.75 -0.80 -10.27
N ARG A 24 2.90 -0.15 -10.05
CA ARG A 24 3.90 -0.57 -9.05
C ARG A 24 3.33 -0.54 -7.62
N ILE A 25 2.63 0.54 -7.28
CA ILE A 25 1.98 0.69 -5.95
C ILE A 25 0.88 -0.35 -5.78
N TYR A 26 -0.03 -0.46 -6.75
CA TYR A 26 -1.14 -1.40 -6.68
C TYR A 26 -0.69 -2.85 -6.46
N TYR A 27 0.22 -3.34 -7.30
CA TYR A 27 0.69 -4.73 -7.16
C TYR A 27 1.44 -4.97 -5.86
N LYS A 28 2.20 -3.99 -5.36
CA LYS A 28 2.86 -4.11 -4.06
C LYS A 28 1.84 -4.24 -2.93
N ILE A 29 0.77 -3.43 -2.93
CA ILE A 29 -0.32 -3.52 -1.95
C ILE A 29 -1.00 -4.89 -2.04
N ILE A 30 -1.37 -5.34 -3.24
CA ILE A 30 -2.05 -6.63 -3.40
C ILE A 30 -1.18 -7.81 -2.93
N SER A 31 0.13 -7.78 -3.17
CA SER A 31 1.05 -8.84 -2.70
C SER A 31 1.13 -8.94 -1.17
N THR A 32 0.74 -7.89 -0.43
CA THR A 32 0.78 -7.92 1.04
C THR A 32 -0.30 -8.79 1.66
N LYS A 33 -1.32 -9.21 0.89
CA LYS A 33 -2.45 -10.00 1.38
C LYS A 33 -2.03 -11.32 2.03
N ASP A 34 -0.92 -11.90 1.60
CA ASP A 34 -0.46 -13.19 2.11
C ASP A 34 0.33 -13.05 3.41
N ASN A 35 1.09 -11.96 3.56
CA ASN A 35 1.88 -11.70 4.76
C ASN A 35 2.11 -10.19 5.00
N PRO A 36 1.12 -9.45 5.54
CA PRO A 36 1.24 -8.01 5.71
C PRO A 36 2.34 -7.64 6.72
N HIS A 37 2.50 -8.39 7.80
CA HIS A 37 3.50 -8.11 8.83
C HIS A 37 4.95 -8.18 8.32
N HIS A 38 5.19 -8.86 7.20
CA HIS A 38 6.50 -8.87 6.54
C HIS A 38 6.78 -7.57 5.75
N TYR A 39 5.74 -6.95 5.18
CA TYR A 39 5.90 -5.79 4.28
C TYR A 39 5.71 -4.44 4.98
N PHE A 40 4.92 -4.41 6.05
CA PHE A 40 4.52 -3.19 6.73
C PHE A 40 5.39 -2.94 7.97
N GLU A 41 5.96 -1.74 8.05
CA GLU A 41 6.74 -1.27 9.20
C GLU A 41 5.86 -0.41 10.10
N LYS A 42 5.85 -0.68 11.42
CA LYS A 42 5.08 0.10 12.38
C LYS A 42 5.69 1.50 12.52
N LEU A 43 4.85 2.53 12.51
CA LEU A 43 5.30 3.91 12.73
C LEU A 43 5.51 4.18 14.22
N THR A 44 6.62 4.83 14.58
CA THR A 44 6.91 5.21 15.97
C THR A 44 5.93 6.28 16.45
N GLY A 45 5.28 6.05 17.60
CA GLY A 45 4.32 6.99 18.20
C GLY A 45 2.96 7.02 17.51
N ARG A 46 2.68 6.12 16.57
CA ARG A 46 1.39 5.97 15.89
C ARG A 46 0.96 4.50 15.87
N GLU A 47 -0.33 4.27 15.67
CA GLU A 47 -0.87 2.91 15.49
C GLU A 47 -0.77 2.42 14.04
N ASP A 48 -0.50 3.34 13.12
CA ASP A 48 -0.42 3.11 11.68
C ASP A 48 0.88 2.40 11.24
N TYR A 49 0.86 1.87 10.02
CA TYR A 49 1.99 1.21 9.39
C TYR A 49 2.35 1.87 8.05
N LYS A 50 3.60 1.72 7.64
CA LYS A 50 4.14 2.19 6.37
C LYS A 50 4.49 1.01 5.47
N LEU A 51 4.19 1.16 4.18
CA LEU A 51 4.66 0.29 3.10
C LEU A 51 5.61 1.07 2.19
N ARG A 52 6.86 0.63 2.05
CA ARG A 52 7.79 1.21 1.07
C ARG A 52 7.48 0.66 -0.32
N VAL A 53 7.19 1.55 -1.27
CA VAL A 53 7.06 1.22 -2.69
C VAL A 53 8.08 2.04 -3.48
N GLY A 54 9.23 1.45 -3.75
CA GLY A 54 10.33 2.25 -4.28
C GLY A 54 11.68 1.75 -3.83
N ASN A 55 12.71 2.34 -4.42
CA ASN A 55 13.97 2.55 -3.73
C ASN A 55 13.86 3.92 -3.07
#